data_AF-A0A3M1G8U2-F1
#
_entry.id   AF-A0A3M1G8U2-F1
#
_cell.length_a   1.000
_cell.length_b   1.000
_cell.length_c   1.000
_cell.angle_alpha   90.00
_cell.angle_beta   90.00
_cell.angle_gamma   90.00
#
_symmetry.space_group_name_H-M   'P 1'
#
loop_
_entity.id
_entity.type
_entity.pdbx_description
1 polymer ?
#
loop_
_entity_poly.entity_id
_entity_poly.type
_entity_poly.pdbx_seq_one_letter_code
_entity_poly.pdbx_strand_id
1 'polypeptide(L)'
;MAAFRTLDDLGDIRGKRVLLRVDLNVPMRDGRVTDATRLEATRASIGELTAKGAVVLCLAHFGRPKGKHVPEMSLAPVAPVLAQVLNRPVAFIDQCHGAGAEAAVARLQPGQVAVLENT
;
A
#
# COMPACT_ATOMS: atom_id res chain seq x y z
N MET A 1 -12.78 -19.99 -18.88
CA MET A 1 -12.34 -18.87 -18.01
C MET A 1 -11.19 -18.18 -18.73
N ALA A 2 -11.16 -16.85 -18.79
CA ALA A 2 -9.99 -16.15 -19.33
C ALA A 2 -8.78 -16.43 -18.42
N ALA A 3 -7.63 -16.76 -19.00
CA ALA A 3 -6.39 -16.92 -18.25
C ALA A 3 -5.87 -15.52 -17.89
N PHE A 4 -6.07 -15.11 -16.64
CA PHE A 4 -5.49 -13.89 -16.10
C PHE A 4 -4.03 -14.13 -15.75
N ARG A 5 -3.17 -13.15 -16.02
CA ARG A 5 -1.81 -13.15 -15.47
C ARG A 5 -1.86 -12.97 -13.96
N THR A 6 -0.97 -13.67 -13.28
CA THR A 6 -0.82 -13.74 -11.82
C THR A 6 0.55 -13.17 -11.42
N LEU A 7 0.85 -13.17 -10.11
CA LEU A 7 2.19 -12.80 -9.62
C LEU A 7 3.27 -13.79 -10.07
N ASP A 8 2.90 -15.03 -10.40
CA ASP A 8 3.81 -16.07 -10.90
C ASP A 8 4.25 -15.81 -12.34
N ASP A 9 3.47 -15.05 -13.10
CA ASP A 9 3.79 -14.63 -14.47
C ASP A 9 4.72 -13.40 -14.52
N LEU A 10 5.06 -12.83 -13.36
CA LEU A 10 6.01 -11.72 -13.28
C LEU A 10 7.43 -12.26 -13.49
N GLY A 11 8.16 -11.68 -14.45
CA GLY A 11 9.60 -11.90 -14.61
C GLY A 11 10.43 -11.27 -13.47
N ASP A 12 11.70 -10.96 -13.73
CA ASP A 12 12.53 -10.31 -12.71
C ASP A 12 11.98 -8.90 -12.37
N ILE A 13 11.59 -8.73 -11.10
CA ILE A 13 11.08 -7.49 -10.52
C ILE A 13 12.00 -6.92 -9.44
N ARG A 14 13.20 -7.46 -9.27
CA ARG A 14 14.17 -6.95 -8.31
C ARG A 14 14.50 -5.48 -8.61
N GLY A 15 14.38 -4.62 -7.60
CA GLY A 15 14.59 -3.18 -7.71
C GLY A 15 13.54 -2.42 -8.52
N LYS A 16 12.55 -3.11 -9.12
CA LYS A 16 11.43 -2.46 -9.80
C LYS A 16 10.41 -1.95 -8.79
N ARG A 17 9.67 -0.93 -9.20
CA ARG A 17 8.56 -0.36 -8.43
C ARG A 17 7.26 -1.01 -8.89
N VAL A 18 6.54 -1.64 -7.96
CA VAL A 18 5.25 -2.28 -8.20
C VAL A 18 4.17 -1.45 -7.55
N LEU A 19 3.28 -0.88 -8.35
CA LEU A 19 2.05 -0.25 -7.87
C LEU A 19 1.01 -1.33 -7.64
N LEU A 20 0.68 -1.59 -6.37
CA LEU A 20 -0.25 -2.63 -5.95
C LEU A 20 -1.54 -1.99 -5.45
N ARG A 21 -2.64 -2.20 -6.18
CA ARG A 21 -3.97 -1.82 -5.69
C ARG A 21 -4.41 -2.81 -4.62
N VAL A 22 -4.71 -2.31 -3.42
CA VAL A 22 -5.12 -3.12 -2.27
C VAL A 22 -6.39 -2.57 -1.63
N ASP A 23 -7.08 -3.43 -0.88
CA ASP A 23 -8.22 -3.05 -0.06
C ASP A 23 -7.76 -2.76 1.37
N LEU A 24 -7.65 -1.47 1.70
CA LEU A 24 -7.33 -0.99 3.05
C LEU A 24 -8.54 -0.29 3.70
N ASN A 25 -9.75 -0.52 3.19
CA ASN A 25 -10.96 0.13 3.69
C ASN A 25 -11.46 -0.54 4.96
N VAL A 26 -10.81 -0.25 6.09
CA VAL A 26 -11.04 -0.89 7.38
C VAL A 26 -12.00 -0.12 8.30
N PRO A 27 -12.73 -0.84 9.18
CA PRO A 27 -13.45 -0.20 10.27
C PRO A 27 -12.51 0.57 11.21
N MET A 28 -12.89 1.81 11.52
CA MET A 28 -12.14 2.70 12.41
C MET A 28 -13.03 3.17 13.57
N ARG A 29 -12.42 3.35 14.75
CA ARG A 29 -13.02 4.03 15.91
C ARG A 29 -11.97 4.93 16.56
N ASP A 30 -12.33 6.19 16.81
CA ASP A 30 -11.44 7.19 17.43
C ASP A 30 -10.06 7.28 16.76
N GLY A 31 -10.05 7.24 15.42
CA GLY A 31 -8.82 7.30 14.61
C GLY A 31 -7.97 6.03 14.61
N ARG A 32 -8.47 4.91 15.16
CA ARG A 32 -7.76 3.63 15.25
C ARG A 32 -8.47 2.54 14.48
N VAL A 33 -7.69 1.66 13.84
CA VAL A 33 -8.20 0.45 13.19
C VAL A 33 -8.76 -0.50 14.25
N THR A 34 -10.01 -0.93 14.09
CA THR A 34 -10.65 -1.88 15.03
C THR A 34 -10.69 -3.31 14.48
N ASP A 35 -10.51 -3.48 13.17
CA ASP A 35 -10.47 -4.77 12.50
C ASP A 35 -9.43 -4.73 11.39
N ALA A 36 -8.41 -5.59 11.51
CA ALA A 36 -7.26 -5.66 10.61
C ALA A 36 -7.39 -6.76 9.53
N THR A 37 -8.50 -7.50 9.45
CA THR A 37 -8.66 -8.64 8.51
C THR A 37 -8.34 -8.25 7.06
N ARG A 38 -8.72 -7.04 6.63
CA ARG A 38 -8.39 -6.55 5.28
C ARG A 38 -6.89 -6.32 5.07
N LEU A 39 -6.19 -5.81 6.07
CA LEU A 39 -4.74 -5.62 6.00
C LEU A 39 -4.05 -6.99 5.96
N GLU A 40 -4.49 -7.94 6.80
CA GLU A 40 -3.95 -9.30 6.84
C GLU A 40 -4.08 -10.01 5.49
N ALA A 41 -5.20 -9.82 4.78
CA ALA A 41 -5.42 -10.38 3.45
C ALA A 41 -4.39 -9.89 2.40
N THR A 42 -3.77 -8.71 2.60
CA THR A 42 -2.74 -8.19 1.69
C THR A 42 -1.35 -8.77 1.93
N ARG A 43 -1.14 -9.45 3.07
CA ARG A 43 0.18 -9.88 3.54
C ARG A 43 0.89 -10.81 2.55
N ALA A 44 0.16 -11.74 1.95
CA ALA A 44 0.73 -12.70 1.00
C ALA A 44 1.33 -11.99 -0.23
N SER A 45 0.53 -11.16 -0.91
CA SER A 45 0.95 -10.46 -2.13
C SER A 45 2.09 -9.47 -1.87
N ILE A 46 2.01 -8.68 -0.79
CA ILE A 46 3.09 -7.73 -0.45
C ILE A 46 4.35 -8.49 -0.04
N GLY A 47 4.21 -9.56 0.73
CA GLY A 47 5.31 -10.41 1.16
C GLY A 47 6.07 -11.03 -0.01
N GLU A 48 5.34 -11.56 -1.00
CA GLU A 48 5.94 -12.16 -2.19
C GLU A 48 6.71 -11.13 -3.04
N LEU A 49 6.09 -9.99 -3.34
CA LEU A 49 6.70 -8.93 -4.15
C LEU A 49 7.98 -8.39 -3.51
N THR A 50 7.94 -8.14 -2.20
CA THR A 50 9.11 -7.67 -1.46
C THR A 50 10.20 -8.73 -1.33
N ALA A 51 9.85 -10.02 -1.17
CA ALA A 51 10.82 -11.12 -1.17
C ALA A 51 11.51 -11.27 -2.54
N LYS A 52 10.80 -10.99 -3.63
CA LYS A 52 11.36 -10.87 -5.00
C LYS A 52 12.19 -9.58 -5.18
N GLY A 53 12.29 -8.72 -4.17
CA GLY A 53 13.13 -7.53 -4.16
C GLY A 53 12.49 -6.29 -4.79
N ALA A 54 11.18 -6.29 -5.02
CA ALA A 54 10.48 -5.11 -5.52
C ALA A 54 10.31 -4.04 -4.43
N VAL A 55 10.19 -2.79 -4.86
CA VAL A 55 9.64 -1.69 -4.07
C VAL A 55 8.12 -1.73 -4.24
N VAL A 56 7.37 -1.89 -3.16
CA VAL A 56 5.90 -2.02 -3.23
C VAL A 56 5.23 -0.71 -2.84
N LEU A 57 4.42 -0.16 -3.75
CA LEU A 57 3.60 1.03 -3.53
C LEU A 57 2.14 0.60 -3.41
N CYS A 58 1.61 0.60 -2.19
CA CYS A 58 0.22 0.30 -1.92
C CYS A 58 -0.67 1.50 -2.26
N LEU A 59 -1.56 1.28 -3.22
CA LEU A 59 -2.59 2.23 -3.63
C LEU A 59 -3.93 1.72 -3.11
N ALA A 60 -4.65 2.51 -2.33
CA ALA A 60 -5.94 2.13 -1.77
C ALA A 60 -6.91 3.31 -1.78
N HIS A 61 -8.18 3.00 -1.51
CA HIS A 61 -9.17 4.02 -1.16
C HIS A 61 -9.62 3.80 0.29
N PHE A 62 -10.04 4.87 0.94
CA PHE A 62 -10.61 4.85 2.27
C PHE A 62 -11.86 5.73 2.32
N GLY A 63 -13.01 5.16 2.71
CA GLY A 63 -14.29 5.86 2.65
C GLY A 63 -14.65 6.32 1.23
N ARG A 64 -15.22 7.52 1.11
CA ARG A 64 -15.67 8.12 -0.17
C ARG A 64 -15.31 9.61 -0.22
N PRO A 65 -14.03 9.95 -0.50
CA PRO A 65 -13.54 11.34 -0.46
C PRO A 65 -14.08 12.22 -1.60
N LYS A 66 -14.73 11.65 -2.62
CA LYS A 66 -15.28 12.36 -3.79
C LYS A 66 -14.24 13.27 -4.48
N GLY A 67 -12.99 12.80 -4.57
CA GLY A 67 -11.89 13.50 -5.22
C GLY A 67 -11.30 14.68 -4.41
N LYS A 68 -11.61 14.78 -3.12
CA LYS A 68 -11.06 15.80 -2.22
C LYS A 68 -10.17 15.16 -1.16
N HIS A 69 -9.16 15.89 -0.71
CA HIS A 69 -8.44 15.52 0.49
C HIS A 69 -9.34 15.71 1.72
N VAL A 70 -9.66 14.62 2.41
CA VAL A 70 -10.48 14.61 3.63
C VAL A 70 -9.63 13.99 4.75
N PRO A 71 -9.14 14.77 5.74
CA PRO A 71 -8.24 14.27 6.77
C PRO A 71 -8.77 13.04 7.53
N GLU A 72 -10.08 13.00 7.79
CA GLU A 72 -10.76 11.87 8.45
C GLU A 72 -10.79 10.60 7.60
N MET A 73 -10.52 10.74 6.30
CA MET A 73 -10.42 9.64 5.35
C MET A 73 -8.96 9.42 4.89
N SER A 74 -7.96 9.91 5.63
CA SER A 74 -6.55 9.63 5.32
C SER A 74 -6.19 8.16 5.57
N LEU A 75 -5.22 7.64 4.81
CA LEU A 75 -4.59 6.34 5.04
C LEU A 75 -3.43 6.39 6.04
N ALA A 76 -3.02 7.58 6.49
CA ALA A 76 -1.98 7.77 7.49
C ALA A 76 -2.14 6.89 8.76
N PRO A 77 -3.33 6.75 9.38
CA PRO A 77 -3.48 5.89 10.56
C PRO A 77 -3.48 4.38 10.22
N VAL A 78 -3.67 4.02 8.94
CA VAL A 78 -3.70 2.62 8.50
C VAL A 78 -2.28 2.09 8.23
N ALA A 79 -1.39 2.94 7.71
CA ALA A 79 0.00 2.59 7.42
C ALA A 79 0.77 1.94 8.60
N PRO A 80 0.75 2.47 9.85
CA PRO A 80 1.44 1.83 10.97
C PRO A 80 0.83 0.49 11.37
N VAL A 81 -0.49 0.29 11.18
CA VAL A 81 -1.13 -1.01 11.43
C VAL A 81 -0.73 -2.02 10.36
N LEU A 82 -0.63 -1.59 9.10
CA LEU A 82 -0.11 -2.44 8.03
C LEU A 82 1.35 -2.84 8.29
N ALA A 83 2.17 -1.93 8.84
CA ALA A 83 3.53 -2.26 9.25
C ALA A 83 3.58 -3.39 10.30
N GLN A 84 2.67 -3.36 11.28
CA GLN A 84 2.53 -4.43 12.29
C GLN A 84 2.11 -5.76 11.64
N VAL A 85 1.08 -5.73 10.77
CA VAL A 85 0.58 -6.91 10.05
C VAL A 85 1.66 -7.56 9.18
N LEU A 86 2.51 -6.74 8.54
CA LEU A 86 3.58 -7.23 7.67
C LEU A 86 4.88 -7.54 8.42
N ASN A 87 4.94 -7.22 9.72
CA ASN A 87 6.14 -7.27 10.56
C ASN A 87 7.36 -6.59 9.90
N ARG A 88 7.15 -5.40 9.36
CA ARG A 88 8.20 -4.61 8.66
C ARG A 88 7.83 -3.13 8.60
N PRO A 89 8.82 -2.24 8.39
CA PRO A 89 8.54 -0.82 8.15
C PRO A 89 7.67 -0.62 6.91
N VAL A 90 6.67 0.25 7.04
CA VAL A 90 5.83 0.75 5.94
C VAL A 90 5.89 2.27 5.99
N ALA A 91 6.36 2.89 4.91
CA ALA A 91 6.34 4.34 4.79
C ALA A 91 4.92 4.83 4.43
N PHE A 92 4.59 6.05 4.85
CA PHE A 92 3.40 6.74 4.38
C PHE A 92 3.82 7.92 3.50
N ILE A 93 3.19 8.07 2.34
CA ILE A 93 3.40 9.18 1.41
C ILE A 93 2.07 9.93 1.34
N ASP A 94 2.07 11.19 1.78
CA ASP A 94 0.90 12.07 1.92
C ASP A 94 0.29 12.55 0.58
N GLN A 95 0.81 12.04 -0.53
CA GLN A 95 0.35 12.32 -1.88
C GLN A 95 0.30 11.03 -2.71
N CYS A 96 -0.74 10.88 -3.53
CA CYS A 96 -0.87 9.75 -4.45
C CYS A 96 -0.42 10.06 -5.88
N HIS A 97 -0.15 11.33 -6.20
CA HIS A 97 0.32 11.78 -7.51
C HIS A 97 1.13 13.08 -7.41
N GLY A 98 1.85 13.42 -8.50
CA GLY A 98 2.63 14.65 -8.61
C GLY A 98 4.05 14.56 -8.07
N ALA A 99 4.79 15.65 -8.21
CA ALA A 99 6.24 15.69 -7.99
C ALA A 99 6.67 15.28 -6.58
N GLY A 100 5.87 15.58 -5.54
CA GLY A 100 6.18 15.17 -4.17
C GLY A 100 6.07 13.67 -3.97
N ALA A 101 5.03 13.03 -4.52
CA ALA A 101 4.90 11.58 -4.53
C ALA A 101 6.06 10.91 -5.28
N GLU A 102 6.43 11.44 -6.46
CA GLU A 102 7.57 10.94 -7.24
C GLU A 102 8.90 11.04 -6.46
N ALA A 103 9.15 12.18 -5.82
CA ALA A 103 10.35 12.41 -5.01
C ALA A 103 10.40 11.49 -3.77
N ALA A 104 9.26 11.22 -3.14
CA ALA A 104 9.18 10.29 -2.01
C ALA A 104 9.42 8.84 -2.46
N VAL A 105 8.78 8.41 -3.56
CA VAL A 105 8.97 7.08 -4.16
C VAL A 105 10.42 6.86 -4.61
N ALA A 106 11.09 7.89 -5.10
CA ALA A 106 12.49 7.81 -5.52
C ALA A 106 13.47 7.46 -4.39
N ARG A 107 13.11 7.74 -3.13
CA ARG A 107 13.95 7.45 -1.95
C ARG A 107 13.83 6.01 -1.46
N LEU A 108 12.78 5.30 -1.88
CA LEU A 108 12.52 3.94 -1.45
C LEU A 108 13.56 2.97 -2.03
N GLN A 109 14.01 2.05 -1.18
CA GLN A 109 14.99 1.01 -1.50
C GLN A 109 14.31 -0.33 -1.83
N PRO A 110 14.96 -1.21 -2.62
CA PRO A 110 14.45 -2.55 -2.90
C PRO A 110 13.97 -3.28 -1.65
N GLY A 111 12.77 -3.88 -1.69
CA GLY A 111 12.15 -4.58 -0.57
C GLY A 111 11.34 -3.68 0.39
N GLN A 112 11.39 -2.35 0.23
CA GLN A 112 10.57 -1.43 1.03
C GLN A 112 9.12 -1.36 0.53
N VAL A 113 8.24 -1.04 1.47
CA VAL A 113 6.79 -0.88 1.26
C VAL A 113 6.40 0.55 1.62
N ALA A 114 5.54 1.16 0.81
CA ALA A 114 4.92 2.43 1.13
C ALA A 114 3.42 2.39 0.85
N VAL A 115 2.63 3.11 1.65
CA VAL A 115 1.22 3.41 1.39
C VAL A 115 1.14 4.84 0.88
N LEU A 116 0.53 5.00 -0.30
CA LEU A 116 0.18 6.31 -0.84
C LEU A 116 -1.10 6.81 -0.17
N GLU A 117 -1.27 8.13 -0.09
CA GLU A 117 -2.49 8.75 0.41
C GLU A 117 -3.72 8.33 -0.43
N ASN A 118 -4.89 8.48 0.19
CA ASN A 118 -6.19 8.09 -0.33
C ASN A 118 -6.45 8.63 -1.75
N THR A 119 -6.88 7.71 -2.64
CA THR A 119 -7.24 8.00 -4.04
C THR A 119 -8.71 8.32 -4.24
#